data_AF-A0A0F2L993-F1
#
_entry.id   AF-A0A0F2L993-F1
#
_cell.length_a   1.000
_cell.length_b   1.000
_cell.length_c   1.000
_cell.angle_alpha   90.00
_cell.angle_beta   90.00
_cell.angle_gamma   90.00
#
_symmetry.space_group_name_H-M   'P 1'
#
loop_
_entity.id
_entity.type
_entity.pdbx_description
1 polymer ?
#
loop_
_entity_poly.entity_id
_entity_poly.type
_entity_poly.pdbx_seq_one_letter_code
_entity_poly.pdbx_strand_id
1 'polypeptide(L)'
;MERCILDTSLLISKRIDIALKCKHRLVTPVVVLEYLTWAKKSAEAAAGPRREGYLRLMRLFPHLLAALDVEVVNSITIDDVGKAVELGYKQRSQHGGCPNIGGGGKTRRRGFDEG
;
A
#
# COMPACT_ATOMS: atom_id res chain seq x y z
N MET A 1 0.08 -19.68 -9.67
CA MET A 1 -1.01 -18.84 -9.12
C MET A 1 -1.89 -18.40 -10.28
N GLU A 2 -3.20 -18.46 -10.11
CA GLU A 2 -4.15 -18.16 -11.19
C GLU A 2 -4.28 -16.65 -11.44
N ARG A 3 -4.33 -15.84 -10.37
CA ARG A 3 -4.42 -14.37 -10.41
C ARG A 3 -3.46 -13.73 -9.41
N CYS A 4 -2.87 -12.60 -9.77
CA CYS A 4 -2.21 -11.70 -8.82
C CYS A 4 -2.64 -10.25 -9.02
N ILE A 5 -2.81 -9.54 -7.92
CA ILE A 5 -2.96 -8.08 -7.90
C ILE A 5 -1.57 -7.49 -7.69
N LEU A 6 -1.14 -6.65 -8.62
CA LEU A 6 0.15 -5.98 -8.58
C LEU A 6 0.03 -4.75 -7.69
N ASP A 7 0.95 -4.64 -6.73
CA ASP A 7 1.08 -3.49 -5.86
C ASP A 7 2.23 -2.58 -6.30
N THR A 8 2.17 -1.31 -5.90
CA THR A 8 3.19 -0.30 -6.20
C THR A 8 4.58 -0.74 -5.73
N SER A 9 4.69 -1.40 -4.57
CA SER A 9 5.97 -1.89 -4.03
C SER A 9 6.64 -2.93 -4.93
N LEU A 10 5.85 -3.81 -5.56
CA LEU A 10 6.35 -4.80 -6.51
C LEU A 10 6.86 -4.14 -7.78
N LEU A 11 6.12 -3.14 -8.30
CA LEU A 11 6.50 -2.38 -9.49
C LEU A 11 7.80 -1.58 -9.27
N ILE A 12 7.99 -1.00 -8.08
CA ILE A 12 9.20 -0.23 -7.73
C ILE A 12 10.41 -1.14 -7.52
N SER A 13 10.24 -2.26 -6.81
CA SER A 13 11.33 -3.18 -6.45
C SER A 13 11.94 -3.94 -7.64
N LYS A 14 11.38 -3.76 -8.85
CA LYS A 14 11.75 -4.47 -10.07
C LYS A 14 11.62 -6.00 -9.96
N ARG A 15 10.87 -6.50 -8.97
CA ARG A 15 10.56 -7.92 -8.80
C ARG A 15 9.40 -8.37 -9.67
N ILE A 16 9.42 -7.90 -10.93
CA ILE A 16 8.41 -8.20 -11.93
C ILE A 16 8.44 -9.69 -12.31
N ASP A 17 9.56 -10.38 -12.06
CA ASP A 17 9.72 -11.82 -12.18
C ASP A 17 8.68 -12.61 -11.37
N ILE A 18 8.24 -12.05 -10.24
CA ILE A 18 7.19 -12.65 -9.40
C ILE A 18 5.83 -12.54 -10.11
N ALA A 19 5.52 -11.38 -10.69
CA ALA A 19 4.28 -11.17 -11.44
C ALA A 19 4.21 -12.10 -12.67
N LEU A 20 5.34 -12.38 -13.32
CA LEU A 20 5.40 -13.30 -14.46
C LEU A 20 4.94 -14.72 -14.14
N LYS A 21 5.06 -15.18 -12.88
CA LYS A 21 4.61 -16.51 -12.44
C LYS A 21 3.08 -16.65 -12.35
N CYS A 22 2.35 -15.56 -12.51
CA CYS A 22 0.89 -15.55 -12.43
C CYS A 22 0.28 -15.55 -13.83
N LYS A 23 -0.80 -16.30 -14.01
CA LYS A 23 -1.49 -16.41 -15.32
C LYS A 23 -2.22 -15.11 -15.69
N HIS A 24 -2.91 -14.52 -14.71
CA HIS A 24 -3.62 -13.25 -14.87
C HIS A 24 -3.06 -12.21 -13.90
N ARG A 25 -2.80 -11.00 -14.40
CA ARG A 25 -2.17 -9.92 -13.66
C ARG A 25 -3.09 -8.72 -13.66
N LEU A 26 -3.40 -8.22 -12.47
CA LEU A 26 -4.38 -7.17 -12.27
C LEU A 26 -3.70 -5.98 -11.61
N VAL A 27 -4.09 -4.77 -11.99
CA VAL A 27 -3.67 -3.54 -11.30
C VAL A 27 -4.89 -2.65 -11.07
N THR A 28 -4.88 -1.91 -9.97
CA THR A 28 -5.92 -0.91 -9.70
C THR A 28 -5.46 0.46 -10.22
N PRO A 29 -6.39 1.38 -10.57
CA PRO A 29 -6.03 2.74 -10.92
C PRO A 29 -5.22 3.46 -9.83
N VAL A 30 -5.49 3.13 -8.55
CA VAL A 30 -4.74 3.68 -7.41
C VAL A 30 -3.27 3.30 -7.48
N VAL A 31 -2.95 2.03 -7.72
CA VAL A 31 -1.56 1.56 -7.86
C VAL A 31 -0.84 2.23 -9.04
N VAL A 32 -1.54 2.43 -10.16
CA VAL A 32 -1.00 3.17 -11.31
C VAL A 32 -0.64 4.61 -10.92
N LEU A 33 -1.53 5.31 -10.22
CA LEU A 33 -1.32 6.68 -9.77
C LEU A 33 -0.19 6.78 -8.74
N GLU A 34 -0.11 5.83 -7.81
CA GLU A 34 0.97 5.75 -6.82
C GLU A 34 2.33 5.56 -7.48
N TYR A 35 2.43 4.64 -8.44
CA TYR A 35 3.67 4.42 -9.19
C TYR A 35 4.11 5.67 -9.96
N LEU A 36 3.20 6.32 -10.68
CA LEU A 36 3.50 7.55 -11.41
C LEU A 36 3.90 8.70 -10.47
N THR A 37 3.23 8.81 -9.32
CA THR A 37 3.56 9.80 -8.29
C THR A 37 4.95 9.55 -7.72
N TRP A 38 5.29 8.30 -7.41
CA TRP A 38 6.62 7.91 -6.96
C TRP A 38 7.68 8.26 -8.01
N ALA A 39 7.46 7.90 -9.27
CA ALA A 39 8.41 8.17 -10.35
C ALA A 39 8.61 9.68 -10.56
N LYS A 40 7.54 10.47 -10.54
CA LYS A 40 7.60 11.94 -10.64
C LYS A 40 8.40 12.55 -9.50
N LYS A 41 8.06 12.23 -8.24
CA LYS A 41 8.78 12.74 -7.05
C LYS A 41 10.27 12.33 -7.09
N SER A 42 10.55 11.11 -7.52
CA SER A 42 11.92 10.62 -7.66
C SER A 42 12.70 11.37 -8.75
N ALA A 43 12.02 11.77 -9.85
CA ALA A 43 12.61 12.59 -10.89
C ALA A 43 12.91 14.02 -10.41
N GLU A 44 11.98 14.61 -9.65
CA GLU A 44 12.13 15.95 -9.06
C GLU A 44 13.29 16.01 -8.05
N ALA A 45 13.51 14.94 -7.29
CA ALA A 45 14.60 14.82 -6.33
C ALA A 45 15.96 14.44 -6.95
N ALA A 46 16.01 14.11 -8.25
CA ALA A 46 17.22 13.65 -8.93
C ALA A 46 17.74 14.68 -9.94
N ALA A 47 19.02 14.55 -10.33
CA ALA A 47 19.64 15.36 -11.36
C ALA A 47 20.31 14.48 -12.44
N GLY A 48 20.57 15.10 -13.60
CA GLY A 48 21.31 14.48 -14.70
C GLY A 48 20.67 13.17 -15.19
N PRO A 49 21.48 12.14 -15.51
CA PRO A 49 20.99 10.88 -16.08
C PRO A 49 19.93 10.17 -15.23
N ARG A 50 19.97 10.33 -13.90
CA ARG A 50 19.04 9.66 -12.99
C ARG A 50 17.62 10.23 -13.12
N ARG A 51 17.50 11.55 -13.27
CA ARG A 51 16.22 12.23 -13.53
C ARG A 51 15.62 11.72 -14.85
N GLU A 52 16.43 11.66 -15.91
CA GLU A 52 16.00 11.14 -17.21
C GLU A 52 15.56 9.67 -17.14
N GLY A 53 16.22 8.87 -16.29
CA GLY A 53 15.79 7.50 -16.00
C GLY A 53 14.36 7.42 -15.46
N TYR A 54 14.00 8.25 -14.48
CA TYR A 54 12.63 8.28 -13.93
C TYR A 54 11.60 8.79 -14.94
N LEU A 55 11.93 9.82 -15.72
CA LEU A 55 11.05 10.29 -16.80
C LEU A 55 10.82 9.21 -17.86
N ARG A 56 11.86 8.44 -18.19
CA ARG A 56 11.75 7.30 -19.09
C ARG A 56 10.87 6.19 -18.51
N LEU A 57 10.97 5.90 -17.21
CA LEU A 57 10.09 4.94 -16.54
C LEU A 57 8.62 5.34 -16.71
N MET A 58 8.27 6.60 -16.45
CA MET A 58 6.89 7.09 -16.64
C MET A 58 6.40 6.90 -18.08
N ARG A 59 7.24 7.22 -19.08
CA ARG A 59 6.88 7.07 -20.50
C ARG A 59 6.70 5.60 -20.92
N LEU A 60 7.52 4.71 -20.38
CA LEU A 60 7.49 3.29 -20.71
C LEU A 60 6.47 2.50 -19.90
N PHE A 61 5.94 3.06 -18.81
CA PHE A 61 5.06 2.33 -17.90
C PHE A 61 3.80 1.77 -18.57
N PRO A 62 3.06 2.49 -19.44
CA PRO A 62 1.93 1.91 -20.16
C PRO A 62 2.34 0.73 -21.06
N HIS A 63 3.50 0.84 -21.72
CA HIS A 63 4.05 -0.23 -22.56
C HIS A 63 4.43 -1.45 -21.75
N LEU A 64 4.96 -1.26 -20.53
CA LEU A 64 5.26 -2.34 -19.60
C LEU A 64 3.98 -3.08 -19.19
N LEU A 65 2.92 -2.35 -18.82
CA LEU A 65 1.64 -2.97 -18.45
C LEU A 65 1.06 -3.78 -19.61
N ALA A 66 1.10 -3.23 -20.83
CA ALA A 66 0.65 -3.94 -22.02
C ALA A 66 1.50 -5.19 -22.34
N ALA A 67 2.83 -5.08 -22.27
CA ALA A 67 3.74 -6.20 -22.53
C ALA A 67 3.59 -7.35 -21.52
N LEU A 68 3.14 -7.02 -20.31
CA LEU A 68 2.88 -7.99 -19.24
C LEU A 68 1.44 -8.51 -19.23
N ASP A 69 0.60 -8.08 -20.18
CA ASP A 69 -0.83 -8.41 -20.24
C ASP A 69 -1.53 -8.12 -18.88
N VAL A 70 -1.29 -6.91 -18.36
CA VAL A 70 -1.87 -6.46 -17.09
C VAL A 70 -3.22 -5.80 -17.35
N GLU A 71 -4.25 -6.34 -16.73
CA GLU A 71 -5.59 -5.78 -16.76
C GLU A 71 -5.75 -4.70 -15.68
N VAL A 72 -6.29 -3.54 -16.07
CA VAL A 72 -6.65 -2.47 -15.13
C VAL A 72 -8.08 -2.69 -14.65
N VAL A 73 -8.24 -2.95 -13.36
CA VAL A 73 -9.55 -3.28 -12.75
C VAL A 73 -10.05 -2.10 -11.93
N ASN A 74 -11.22 -1.55 -12.31
CA ASN A 74 -11.81 -0.38 -11.67
C ASN A 74 -13.06 -0.72 -10.82
N SER A 75 -13.13 -1.95 -10.29
CA SER A 75 -14.34 -2.48 -9.65
C SER A 75 -14.38 -2.32 -8.12
N ILE A 76 -13.54 -1.46 -7.53
CA ILE A 76 -13.53 -1.28 -6.07
C ILE A 76 -14.73 -0.44 -5.65
N THR A 77 -15.59 -1.02 -4.81
CA THR A 77 -16.75 -0.35 -4.23
C THR A 77 -16.48 0.11 -2.80
N ILE A 78 -17.33 1.00 -2.25
CA ILE A 78 -17.27 1.40 -0.84
C ILE A 78 -17.51 0.21 0.10
N ASP A 79 -18.33 -0.76 -0.31
CA ASP A 79 -18.56 -1.99 0.46
C ASP A 79 -17.29 -2.85 0.56
N ASP A 80 -16.51 -2.96 -0.52
CA ASP A 80 -15.22 -3.64 -0.51
C ASP A 80 -14.23 -2.96 0.46
N VAL A 81 -14.26 -1.62 0.53
CA VAL A 81 -13.47 -0.86 1.50
C VAL A 81 -13.92 -1.17 2.92
N GLY A 82 -15.24 -1.21 3.18
CA GLY A 82 -15.80 -1.60 4.47
C GLY A 82 -15.34 -2.99 4.91
N LYS A 83 -15.44 -3.98 4.01
CA LYS A 83 -14.96 -5.36 4.24
C LYS A 83 -13.44 -5.41 4.50
N ALA A 84 -12.65 -4.66 3.76
CA ALA A 84 -11.20 -4.60 3.96
C ALA A 84 -10.85 -4.02 5.35
N VAL A 85 -11.55 -2.97 5.78
CA VAL A 85 -11.39 -2.38 7.12
C VAL A 85 -11.74 -3.40 8.20
N GLU A 86 -12.87 -4.12 8.08
CA GLU A 86 -13.26 -5.17 9.03
C GLU A 86 -12.21 -6.29 9.12
N LEU A 87 -11.66 -6.73 7.98
CA LEU A 87 -10.60 -7.74 7.95
C LEU A 87 -9.33 -7.26 8.65
N GLY A 88 -8.94 -6.00 8.46
CA GLY A 88 -7.80 -5.40 9.16
C GLY A 88 -7.99 -5.38 10.68
N TYR A 89 -9.20 -5.08 11.15
CA TYR A 89 -9.53 -5.19 12.58
C TYR A 89 -9.50 -6.64 13.09
N LYS A 90 -10.06 -7.59 12.33
CA LYS A 90 -10.06 -9.03 12.71
C LYS A 90 -8.66 -9.64 12.74
N GLN A 91 -7.75 -9.24 11.83
CA GLN A 91 -6.37 -9.75 11.80
C GLN A 91 -5.54 -9.31 13.00
N ARG A 92 -5.81 -8.12 13.58
CA ARG A 92 -5.18 -7.66 14.83
C ARG A 92 -5.56 -8.50 16.03
N SER A 93 -6.76 -9.08 16.05
CA SER A 93 -7.21 -9.93 17.17
C SER A 93 -6.61 -11.34 17.14
N GLN A 94 -6.04 -11.79 16.02
CA GLN A 94 -5.44 -13.13 15.89
C GLN A 94 -3.91 -13.14 16.02
N HIS A 95 -3.23 -11.99 15.93
CA HIS A 95 -1.78 -11.86 16.17
C HIS A 95 -1.47 -11.25 17.54
N GLY A 96 -1.88 -11.96 18.59
CA GLY A 96 -1.27 -11.88 19.93
C GLY A 96 -1.44 -10.56 20.70
N GLY A 97 -2.26 -10.62 21.75
CA GLY A 97 -2.16 -9.65 22.83
C GLY A 97 -0.77 -9.68 23.51
N CYS A 98 -0.38 -8.52 24.05
CA CYS A 98 0.41 -8.50 25.27
C CYS A 98 -0.52 -8.02 26.41
N PRO A 99 -0.57 -8.72 27.56
CA PRO A 99 -1.46 -8.41 28.68
C PRO A 99 -0.86 -7.34 29.62
N ASN A 100 -1.76 -6.51 30.18
CA ASN A 100 -1.66 -5.70 31.41
C ASN A 100 -0.30 -5.12 31.85
N ILE A 101 -0.21 -3.79 31.90
CA ILE A 101 0.31 -3.08 33.10
C ILE A 101 -0.67 -1.96 33.48
N GLY A 102 -1.30 -2.12 34.66
CA GLY A 102 -1.94 -1.09 35.50
C GLY A 102 -3.33 -0.60 35.02
N GLY A 103 -4.47 -1.08 35.50
CA GLY A 103 -4.77 -1.56 36.85
C GLY A 103 -5.39 -0.43 37.69
N GLY A 104 -6.73 -0.40 37.71
CA GLY A 104 -7.48 0.05 38.88
C GLY A 104 -7.82 1.53 38.95
N GLY A 105 -9.06 1.86 38.59
CA GLY A 105 -9.78 2.91 39.30
C GLY A 105 -9.74 2.64 40.81
N LYS A 106 -9.15 3.55 41.56
CA LYS A 106 -9.45 3.77 42.98
C LYS A 106 -9.56 5.27 43.20
N THR A 107 -10.82 5.68 43.36
CA THR A 107 -11.25 6.81 44.18
C THR A 107 -10.30 7.09 45.34
N ARG A 108 -9.72 8.29 45.39
CA ARG A 108 -9.33 8.95 46.63
C ARG A 108 -9.71 10.42 46.57
N ARG A 109 -10.82 10.75 47.25
CA ARG A 109 -11.00 12.04 47.89
C ARG A 109 -9.81 12.24 48.84
N ARG A 110 -9.12 13.37 48.70
CA ARG A 110 -8.56 14.14 49.82
C ARG A 110 -8.72 15.61 49.44
N GLY A 111 -9.59 16.30 50.17
CA GLY A 111 -9.44 17.74 50.30
C GLY A 111 -8.18 18.04 51.12
N PHE A 112 -7.56 19.17 50.84
CA PHE A 112 -7.01 20.07 51.85
C PHE A 112 -6.65 21.41 51.19
N ASP A 113 -7.40 22.44 51.60
CA ASP A 113 -7.10 23.84 51.90
C ASP A 113 -6.07 24.69 51.13
N GLU A 114 -6.61 25.84 50.72
CA GLU A 114 -6.18 27.24 50.94
C GLU A 114 -4.71 27.65 50.75
N GLY A 115 -4.54 28.64 49.87
CA GLY A 115 -3.34 29.44 49.62
C GLY A 115 -3.55 30.35 48.42
#